data_AF-A0ABD1ACE1-F1
#
_entry.id   AF-A0ABD1ACE1-F1
#
_cell.length_a   1.000
_cell.length_b   1.000
_cell.length_c   1.000
_cell.angle_alpha   90.00
_cell.angle_beta   90.00
_cell.angle_gamma   90.00
#
_symmetry.space_group_name_H-M   'P 1'
#
loop_
_entity.id
_entity.type
_entity.pdbx_description
1 polymer ?
#
loop_
_entity_poly.entity_id
_entity_poly.type
_entity_poly.pdbx_seq_one_letter_code
_entity_poly.pdbx_strand_id
1 'polypeptide(L)'
;MIVNPCTDQTRWIQPRSVYHMHDSYALGYASSNNKSYESYKILSFPYDHCKKAEIFELKSNSWRVLANIPPNEDLGTYGRGNIYQYTYGRGVLLKGNTYWISYFSDYSDILSFDFITERFRRRRLPFQILSYNTLAL
;
A
#
# COMPACT_ATOMS: atom_id res chain seq x y z
N MET A 1 3.16 -7.50 -14.83
CA MET A 1 3.11 -8.99 -14.89
C MET A 1 3.03 -9.52 -13.46
N ILE A 2 2.17 -10.50 -13.19
CA ILE A 2 2.22 -11.29 -11.95
C ILE A 2 2.83 -12.65 -12.29
N VAL A 3 3.71 -13.14 -11.43
CA VAL A 3 4.22 -14.50 -11.48
C VAL A 3 3.81 -15.20 -10.18
N ASN A 4 3.25 -16.40 -10.29
CA ASN A 4 3.12 -17.31 -9.16
C ASN A 4 4.42 -18.13 -9.07
N PRO A 5 5.33 -17.83 -8.12
CA PRO A 5 6.62 -18.51 -8.05
C PRO A 5 6.50 -19.98 -7.64
N CYS A 6 5.35 -20.40 -7.08
CA CYS A 6 5.14 -21.79 -6.67
C CYS A 6 4.65 -22.67 -7.83
N THR A 7 4.11 -22.07 -8.89
CA THR A 7 3.51 -22.82 -10.01
C THR A 7 4.05 -22.41 -11.38
N ASP A 8 4.99 -21.46 -11.45
CA ASP A 8 5.50 -20.82 -12.66
C ASP A 8 4.44 -20.22 -13.59
N GLN A 9 3.21 -20.09 -13.10
CA GLN A 9 2.13 -19.49 -13.86
C GLN A 9 2.32 -17.97 -13.90
N THR A 10 2.30 -17.44 -15.12
CA THR A 10 2.46 -16.01 -15.38
C THR A 10 1.15 -15.44 -15.91
N ARG A 11 0.76 -14.28 -15.40
CA ARG A 11 -0.42 -13.53 -15.86
C ARG A 11 -0.05 -12.09 -16.17
N TRP A 12 -0.53 -11.62 -17.32
CA TRP A 12 -0.46 -10.21 -17.69
C TRP A 12 -1.64 -9.46 -17.07
N ILE A 13 -1.33 -8.38 -16.35
CA ILE A 13 -2.32 -7.40 -15.92
C ILE A 13 -2.10 -6.17 -16.78
N GLN A 14 -3.15 -5.78 -17.49
CA GLN A 14 -3.17 -4.52 -18.19
C GLN A 14 -3.45 -3.41 -17.17
N PRO A 15 -2.62 -2.36 -17.10
CA PRO A 15 -2.90 -1.22 -16.24
C PRO A 15 -4.14 -0.48 -16.76
N ARG A 16 -4.93 0.08 -15.84
CA ARG A 16 -6.15 0.84 -16.20
C ARG A 16 -5.83 2.21 -16.82
N SER A 17 -4.69 2.79 -16.46
CA SER A 17 -4.20 4.06 -17.00
C SER A 17 -2.73 3.93 -17.40
N VAL A 18 -2.15 5.02 -17.92
CA VAL A 18 -0.72 5.07 -18.26
C VAL A 18 0.10 4.75 -17.01
N TYR A 19 0.94 3.72 -17.11
CA TYR A 19 1.90 3.32 -16.10
C TYR A 19 2.92 4.44 -15.84
N HIS A 20 3.15 4.78 -14.58
CA HIS A 20 4.33 5.57 -14.19
C HIS A 20 5.31 4.71 -13.42
N MET A 21 6.61 4.94 -13.66
CA MET A 21 7.70 4.21 -12.99
C MET A 21 7.73 4.36 -11.47
N HIS A 22 7.01 5.35 -10.93
CA HIS A 22 6.91 5.62 -9.51
C HIS A 22 5.58 5.13 -8.90
N ASP A 23 4.70 4.54 -9.71
CA ASP A 23 3.49 3.90 -9.19
C ASP A 23 3.88 2.73 -8.30
N SER A 24 3.24 2.66 -7.15
CA SER A 24 3.55 1.68 -6.13
C SER A 24 2.43 0.66 -6.02
N TYR A 25 2.83 -0.60 -5.80
CA TYR A 25 1.93 -1.73 -5.75
C TYR A 25 2.09 -2.50 -4.45
N ALA A 26 0.97 -2.98 -3.92
CA ALA A 26 0.92 -3.81 -2.72
C ALA A 26 0.09 -5.06 -2.97
N LEU A 27 0.59 -6.21 -2.56
CA LEU A 27 -0.15 -7.47 -2.63
C LEU A 27 -0.71 -7.82 -1.25
N GLY A 28 -1.98 -8.21 -1.21
CA GLY A 28 -2.62 -8.75 -0.01
C GLY A 28 -3.80 -9.65 -0.35
N TYR A 29 -4.50 -10.14 0.67
CA TYR A 29 -5.65 -11.03 0.48
C TYR A 29 -6.76 -10.76 1.50
N ALA A 30 -8.01 -10.93 1.06
CA ALA A 30 -9.19 -10.57 1.85
C ALA A 30 -9.83 -11.73 2.65
N SER A 31 -9.17 -12.89 2.74
CA SER A 31 -9.73 -14.09 3.39
C SER A 31 -8.77 -14.67 4.45
N SER A 32 -9.22 -14.75 5.70
CA SER A 32 -8.47 -15.41 6.77
C SER A 32 -8.50 -16.94 6.68
N ASN A 33 -9.54 -17.51 6.05
CA ASN A 33 -9.88 -18.93 6.17
C ASN A 33 -9.73 -19.72 4.86
N ASN A 34 -9.48 -19.05 3.74
CA ASN A 34 -9.30 -19.72 2.45
C ASN A 34 -8.31 -18.94 1.60
N LYS A 35 -7.03 -19.38 1.60
CA LYS A 35 -5.94 -18.81 0.78
C LYS A 35 -6.09 -19.23 -0.69
N SER A 36 -7.29 -19.09 -1.24
CA SER A 36 -7.51 -19.26 -2.67
C SER A 36 -6.84 -18.10 -3.41
N TYR A 37 -6.30 -18.40 -4.58
CA TYR A 37 -5.74 -17.40 -5.51
C TYR A 37 -6.72 -16.24 -5.75
N GLU A 38 -8.03 -16.50 -5.74
CA GLU A 38 -9.07 -15.50 -5.99
C GLU A 38 -9.21 -14.46 -4.87
N SER A 39 -8.72 -14.78 -3.66
CA SER A 39 -8.78 -13.87 -2.51
C SER A 39 -7.72 -12.78 -2.54
N TYR A 40 -6.70 -12.95 -3.39
CA TYR A 40 -5.64 -11.97 -3.56
C TYR A 40 -6.15 -10.73 -4.29
N LYS A 41 -5.59 -9.60 -3.88
CA LYS A 41 -5.86 -8.27 -4.42
C LYS A 41 -4.54 -7.54 -4.58
N ILE A 42 -4.45 -6.69 -5.60
CA ILE A 42 -3.32 -5.78 -5.77
C ILE A 42 -3.82 -4.37 -5.59
N LEU A 43 -3.31 -3.69 -4.57
CA LEU A 43 -3.47 -2.26 -4.43
C LEU A 43 -2.46 -1.57 -5.34
N SER A 44 -2.93 -0.63 -6.16
CA SER A 44 -2.12 0.33 -6.90
C SER A 44 -2.37 1.69 -6.29
N PHE A 45 -1.31 2.40 -5.90
CA PHE A 45 -1.42 3.81 -5.54
C PHE A 45 -0.42 4.63 -6.37
N PRO A 46 -0.93 5.63 -7.10
CA PRO A 46 -0.14 6.37 -8.06
C PRO A 46 0.76 7.38 -7.36
N TYR A 47 1.91 7.65 -7.98
CA TYR A 47 2.77 8.77 -7.54
C TYR A 47 2.12 10.13 -7.84
N ASP A 48 1.40 10.22 -8.96
CA ASP A 48 0.64 11.40 -9.34
C ASP A 48 -0.58 11.59 -8.42
N HIS A 49 -0.60 12.73 -7.73
CA HIS A 49 -1.64 13.13 -6.79
C HIS A 49 -2.99 13.39 -7.46
N CYS A 50 -3.03 13.56 -8.78
CA CYS A 50 -4.27 13.68 -9.55
C CYS A 50 -4.96 12.32 -9.78
N LYS A 51 -4.24 11.21 -9.58
CA LYS A 51 -4.76 9.86 -9.77
C LYS A 51 -5.24 9.26 -8.45
N LYS A 52 -6.31 8.46 -8.51
CA LYS A 52 -6.89 7.75 -7.36
C LYS A 52 -6.20 6.41 -7.18
N ALA A 53 -6.14 5.89 -5.96
CA ALA A 53 -5.72 4.51 -5.76
C ALA A 53 -6.77 3.54 -6.34
N GLU A 54 -6.30 2.38 -6.75
CA GLU A 54 -7.08 1.35 -7.40
C GLU A 54 -6.78 -0.01 -6.79
N ILE A 55 -7.76 -0.91 -6.85
CA ILE A 55 -7.58 -2.32 -6.47
C ILE A 55 -7.85 -3.17 -7.70
N PHE A 56 -6.90 -4.04 -8.00
CA PHE A 56 -7.10 -5.15 -8.93
C PHE A 56 -7.59 -6.37 -8.17
N GLU A 57 -8.70 -6.92 -8.61
CA GLU A 57 -9.28 -8.15 -8.07
C GLU A 57 -9.00 -9.31 -9.01
N LEU A 58 -8.29 -10.34 -8.52
CA LEU A 58 -7.89 -11.47 -9.34
C LEU A 58 -9.10 -12.29 -9.83
N LYS A 59 -10.15 -12.37 -8.99
CA LYS A 59 -11.39 -13.07 -9.29
C LYS A 59 -12.14 -12.47 -10.48
N SER A 60 -12.29 -11.14 -10.52
CA SER A 60 -13.01 -10.44 -11.59
C SER A 60 -12.10 -10.03 -12.76
N ASN A 61 -10.78 -10.18 -12.61
CA ASN A 61 -9.78 -9.72 -13.57
C ASN A 61 -9.93 -8.24 -13.91
N SER A 62 -10.24 -7.41 -12.92
CA SER A 62 -10.62 -6.02 -13.17
C SER A 62 -10.04 -5.08 -12.13
N TRP A 63 -9.79 -3.85 -12.57
CA TRP A 63 -9.41 -2.72 -11.71
C TRP A 63 -10.65 -1.94 -11.29
N ARG A 64 -10.77 -1.66 -10.00
CA ARG A 64 -11.74 -0.68 -9.50
C ARG A 64 -11.07 0.42 -8.69
N VAL A 65 -11.64 1.61 -8.78
CA VAL A 65 -11.18 2.78 -8.03
C VAL A 65 -11.55 2.62 -6.56
N LEU A 66 -10.61 2.90 -5.68
CA LEU A 66 -10.84 2.91 -4.24
C LEU A 66 -11.47 4.26 -3.86
N ALA A 67 -12.77 4.27 -3.53
CA ALA A 67 -13.53 5.49 -3.31
C ALA A 67 -13.22 6.20 -1.97
N ASN A 68 -12.73 5.45 -0.96
CA ASN A 68 -12.63 5.92 0.43
C ASN A 68 -11.20 5.85 0.96
N ILE A 69 -10.28 6.63 0.38
CA ILE A 69 -9.06 6.98 1.11
C ILE A 69 -9.44 8.19 1.96
N PRO A 70 -9.47 8.07 3.31
CA PRO A 70 -9.80 9.22 4.14
C PRO A 70 -8.85 10.36 3.77
N PRO A 71 -9.37 11.60 3.68
CA PRO A 71 -8.52 12.76 3.52
C PRO A 71 -7.44 12.71 4.58
N ASN A 72 -6.25 13.17 4.21
CA ASN A 72 -5.03 13.29 5.00
C ASN A 72 -5.22 13.73 6.48
N GLU A 73 -6.37 14.32 6.83
CA GLU A 73 -6.80 14.74 8.17
C GLU A 73 -6.87 13.59 9.20
N ASP A 74 -7.49 12.44 8.91
CA ASP A 74 -7.57 11.31 9.86
C ASP A 74 -6.20 10.66 10.12
N LEU A 75 -5.23 10.98 9.26
CA LEU A 75 -3.87 10.46 9.30
C LEU A 75 -2.85 11.56 9.61
N GLY A 76 -3.29 12.72 10.11
CA GLY A 76 -2.44 13.78 10.66
C GLY A 76 -1.49 14.46 9.66
N THR A 77 -1.73 14.33 8.36
CA THR A 77 -0.95 15.00 7.30
C THR A 77 -1.57 16.35 6.98
N TYR A 78 -1.37 17.34 7.88
CA TYR A 78 -1.73 18.72 7.61
C TYR A 78 -0.88 19.28 6.46
N GLY A 79 -1.51 19.45 5.29
CA GLY A 79 -1.06 20.39 4.25
C GLY A 79 0.18 20.05 3.43
N ARG A 80 0.80 18.87 3.60
CA ARG A 80 1.90 18.42 2.73
C ARG A 80 1.74 16.93 2.43
N GLY A 81 1.66 16.60 1.14
CA GLY A 81 1.79 15.23 0.61
C GLY A 81 0.60 14.29 0.83
N ASN A 82 0.25 13.54 -0.21
CA ASN A 82 -0.56 12.32 -0.03
C ASN A 82 0.25 11.31 0.79
N ILE A 83 -0.41 10.50 1.63
CA ILE A 83 0.18 9.43 2.47
C ILE A 83 1.23 8.57 1.73
N TYR A 84 1.05 8.41 0.43
CA TYR A 84 1.91 7.67 -0.50
C TYR A 84 3.32 8.23 -0.65
N GLN A 85 3.55 9.50 -0.35
CA GLN A 85 4.89 10.13 -0.39
C GLN A 85 5.71 9.80 0.86
N TYR A 86 5.07 9.33 1.92
CA TYR A 86 5.69 9.08 3.21
C TYR A 86 6.06 7.63 3.44
N THR A 87 5.58 6.70 2.60
CA THR A 87 5.97 5.28 2.67
C THR A 87 7.33 5.07 2.05
N TYR A 88 8.29 4.56 2.83
CA TYR A 88 9.63 4.25 2.34
C TYR A 88 9.79 2.75 2.09
N GLY A 89 10.41 2.40 0.96
CA GLY A 89 10.77 1.03 0.62
C GLY A 89 9.62 0.15 0.13
N ARG A 90 9.92 -1.14 -0.05
CA ARG A 90 8.92 -2.14 -0.47
C ARG A 90 8.13 -2.57 0.76
N GLY A 91 6.80 -2.46 0.69
CA GLY A 91 5.92 -2.90 1.76
C GLY A 91 6.07 -4.39 2.06
N VAL A 92 5.85 -4.77 3.32
CA VAL A 92 5.94 -6.15 3.79
C VAL A 92 4.52 -6.74 3.90
N LEU A 93 4.30 -7.90 3.29
CA LEU A 93 3.05 -8.65 3.45
C LEU A 93 3.10 -9.49 4.72
N LEU A 94 2.19 -9.23 5.65
CA LEU A 94 2.03 -9.98 6.89
C LEU A 94 0.56 -10.26 7.17
N LYS A 95 0.20 -11.54 7.34
CA LYS A 95 -1.18 -11.97 7.65
C LYS A 95 -2.24 -11.39 6.69
N GLY A 96 -1.92 -11.27 5.41
CA GLY A 96 -2.84 -10.81 4.36
C GLY A 96 -2.90 -9.31 4.14
N ASN A 97 -2.21 -8.53 4.98
CA ASN A 97 -2.13 -7.09 4.86
C ASN A 97 -0.72 -6.63 4.52
N THR A 98 -0.60 -5.52 3.81
CA THR A 98 0.70 -4.91 3.53
C THR A 98 0.99 -3.81 4.54
N TYR A 99 2.25 -3.75 4.99
CA TYR A 99 2.74 -2.80 5.98
C TYR A 99 3.93 -2.03 5.41
N TRP A 100 4.04 -0.76 5.76
CA TRP A 100 5.14 0.12 5.41
C TRP A 100 5.58 0.88 6.65
N ILE A 101 6.86 1.23 6.69
CA ILE A 101 7.34 2.31 7.55
C ILE A 101 7.01 3.61 6.83
N SER A 102 6.32 4.50 7.54
CA SER A 102 5.99 5.84 7.06
C SER A 102 6.69 6.90 7.90
N TYR A 103 7.35 7.86 7.25
CA TYR A 103 8.03 8.98 7.91
C TYR A 103 7.20 10.24 7.76
N PHE A 104 6.72 10.79 8.86
CA PHE A 104 5.99 12.06 8.87
C PHE A 104 6.86 13.08 9.62
N SER A 105 7.49 14.00 8.90
CA SER A 105 8.35 15.09 9.39
C SER A 105 9.29 14.74 10.55
N ASP A 106 8.75 14.62 11.76
CA ASP A 106 9.47 14.48 13.03
C ASP A 106 9.34 13.08 13.66
N TYR A 107 8.60 12.16 13.04
CA TYR A 107 8.30 10.85 13.64
C TYR A 107 8.06 9.75 12.59
N SER A 108 8.20 8.50 13.00
CA SER A 108 7.97 7.33 12.16
C SER A 108 6.85 6.45 12.71
N ASP A 109 5.99 5.99 11.80
CA ASP A 109 4.84 5.15 12.13
C ASP A 109 4.77 3.95 11.18
N ILE A 110 3.95 2.97 11.55
CA ILE A 110 3.58 1.87 10.66
C ILE A 110 2.28 2.25 9.97
N LEU A 111 2.34 2.37 8.65
CA LEU A 111 1.18 2.39 7.78
C LEU A 111 0.87 0.96 7.36
N SER A 112 -0.41 0.62 7.27
CA SER A 112 -0.85 -0.67 6.74
C SER A 112 -2.09 -0.50 5.90
N PHE A 113 -2.29 -1.41 4.96
CA PHE A 113 -3.52 -1.52 4.20
C PHE A 113 -4.21 -2.83 4.57
N ASP A 114 -5.39 -2.72 5.16
CA ASP A 114 -6.22 -3.86 5.51
C ASP A 114 -7.04 -4.27 4.28
N PHE A 115 -6.75 -5.41 3.66
CA PHE A 115 -7.38 -5.85 2.40
C PHE A 115 -8.79 -6.43 2.57
N ILE A 116 -9.19 -6.70 3.82
CA ILE A 116 -10.56 -7.15 4.15
C ILE A 116 -11.48 -5.93 4.18
N THR A 117 -11.07 -4.89 4.91
CA THR A 117 -11.85 -3.66 5.10
C THR A 117 -11.54 -2.58 4.06
N GLU A 118 -10.47 -2.78 3.29
CA GLU A 118 -9.96 -1.89 2.24
C GLU A 118 -9.64 -0.48 2.73
N ARG A 119 -9.01 -0.42 3.90
CA ARG A 119 -8.72 0.83 4.58
C ARG A 119 -7.25 0.88 4.98
N PHE A 120 -6.70 2.08 4.90
CA PHE A 120 -5.44 2.39 5.54
C PHE A 120 -5.61 2.40 7.05
N ARG A 121 -4.60 1.88 7.74
CA ARG A 121 -4.49 1.94 9.19
C ARG A 121 -3.11 2.41 9.57
N ARG A 122 -3.06 3.30 10.54
CA ARG A 122 -1.83 3.85 11.08
C ARG A 122 -1.64 3.36 12.51
N ARG A 123 -0.41 3.00 12.85
CA ARG A 123 -0.02 2.59 14.20
C ARG A 123 1.26 3.31 14.56
N ARG A 124 1.27 3.90 15.76
CA ARG A 124 2.48 4.49 16.31
C ARG A 124 3.52 3.42 16.58
N LEU A 125 4.77 3.70 16.24
CA LEU A 125 5.87 2.88 16.72
C LEU A 125 6.06 3.10 18.22
N PRO A 126 6.44 2.05 18.98
CA PRO A 126 6.70 2.16 20.41
C PRO A 126 7.88 3.09 20.73
N PHE A 127 8.79 3.29 19.77
CA PHE A 127 9.90 4.24 19.83
C PHE A 127 9.92 5.05 18.55
N GLN A 128 10.10 6.37 18.68
CA GLN A 128 10.13 7.28 17.55
C GLN A 128 11.56 7.40 17.03
N ILE A 129 11.74 7.14 15.74
CA ILE A 129 13.00 7.43 15.06
C ILE A 129 12.94 8.89 14.66
N LEU A 130 13.53 9.76 15.47
CA LEU A 130 13.72 11.16 15.11
C LEU A 130 14.67 11.21 13.92
N SER A 131 14.28 11.91 12.86
CA SER A 131 15.07 12.09 11.63
C SER A 131 16.36 12.90 11.82
N TYR A 132 16.66 13.33 13.06
CA TYR A 132 17.85 14.11 13.41
C TYR A 132 18.57 13.48 14.61
N ASN A 133 19.38 12.45 14.37
CA ASN A 133 20.48 12.08 15.27
C ASN A 133 21.68 11.60 14.43
N THR A 134 22.32 12.53 13.73
CA THR A 134 23.79 12.48 13.58
C THR A 134 24.39 12.94 14.90
N LEU A 135 24.47 12.04 15.88
CA LEU A 135 25.46 12.18 16.93
C LEU A 135 26.75 11.61 16.37
N ALA A 136 27.61 12.50 15.87
CA ALA A 136 29.01 12.18 15.65
C ALA A 136 29.63 11.77 16.99
N LEU A 137 30.28 10.60 17.00
CA LEU A 137 31.23 10.19 18.03
C LEU A 137 32.54 10.94 17.86
#